data_AF-A0A6I4R795-F1
#
_entry.id   AF-A0A6I4R795-F1
#
_cell.length_a   1.000
_cell.length_b   1.000
_cell.length_c   1.000
_cell.angle_alpha   90.00
_cell.angle_beta   90.00
_cell.angle_gamma   90.00
#
_symmetry.space_group_name_H-M   'P 1'
#
loop_
_entity.id
_entity.type
_entity.pdbx_description
1 polymer ?
#
loop_
_entity_poly.entity_id
_entity_poly.type
_entity_poly.pdbx_seq_one_letter_code
_entity_poly.pdbx_strand_id
1 'polypeptide(L)'
;MFSRLLNPHLLGRLLLGLALLCPPAWAAIGDAEAMNLAGMQRMLSQRIAKSYLMIGAEVRSDVALQQLDQSVARFESNFLALSEYAPNADIRAALEQAGSTWQAYRELALSRPSREQAVHLLQLSDQLLAQSEQVVLLIER
;
A
#
# COMPACT_ATOMS: atom_id res chain seq x y z
N MET A 1 44.26 -31.32 -40.65
CA MET A 1 43.30 -30.27 -41.06
C MET A 1 42.00 -30.47 -40.29
N PHE A 2 42.03 -30.22 -38.98
CA PHE A 2 40.91 -30.41 -38.05
C PHE A 2 40.47 -29.03 -37.56
N SER A 3 39.30 -28.57 -38.01
CA SER A 3 38.48 -27.53 -37.33
C SER A 3 37.32 -27.10 -38.22
N ARG A 4 36.36 -28.00 -38.41
CA ARG A 4 34.96 -27.59 -38.55
C ARG A 4 34.23 -28.39 -37.49
N LEU A 5 33.71 -27.71 -36.47
CA LEU A 5 32.58 -28.11 -35.62
C LEU A 5 32.53 -27.17 -34.39
N LEU A 6 32.26 -25.89 -34.63
CA LEU A 6 31.59 -25.08 -33.62
C LEU A 6 30.34 -24.52 -34.29
N ASN A 7 29.22 -25.21 -34.06
CA ASN A 7 27.94 -24.89 -34.68
C ASN A 7 27.37 -23.65 -33.97
N PRO A 8 27.24 -22.48 -34.63
CA PRO A 8 26.82 -21.23 -33.98
C PRO A 8 25.38 -21.32 -33.42
N HIS A 9 24.58 -22.24 -33.95
CA HIS A 9 23.22 -22.51 -33.49
C HIS A 9 23.16 -23.25 -32.14
N LEU A 10 24.21 -24.00 -31.76
CA LEU A 10 24.28 -24.65 -30.44
C LEU A 10 24.57 -23.63 -29.33
N LEU A 11 25.40 -22.62 -29.61
CA LEU A 11 25.67 -21.53 -28.66
C LEU A 11 24.42 -20.66 -28.43
N GLY A 12 23.68 -20.35 -29.50
CA GLY A 12 22.45 -19.54 -29.40
C GLY A 12 21.31 -20.21 -28.63
N ARG A 13 21.17 -21.55 -28.75
CA ARG A 13 20.17 -22.31 -27.98
C ARG A 13 20.54 -22.44 -26.49
N LEU A 14 21.82 -22.46 -26.15
CA LEU A 14 22.29 -22.49 -24.77
C LEU A 14 22.06 -21.14 -24.05
N LEU A 15 22.22 -20.02 -24.78
CA LEU A 15 22.01 -18.67 -24.25
C LEU A 15 20.51 -18.32 -24.07
N LEU A 16 19.62 -18.84 -24.92
CA LEU A 16 18.17 -18.61 -24.78
C LEU A 16 17.54 -19.38 -23.61
N GLY A 17 18.15 -20.50 -23.19
CA GLY A 17 17.68 -21.29 -22.04
C GLY A 17 17.99 -20.67 -20.68
N LEU A 18 19.05 -19.86 -20.58
CA LEU A 18 19.51 -19.28 -19.31
C LEU A 18 18.67 -18.07 -18.84
N ALA A 19 17.98 -17.39 -19.75
CA ALA A 19 17.20 -16.19 -19.41
C ALA A 19 15.86 -16.48 -18.71
N LEU A 20 15.39 -17.74 -18.72
CA LEU A 20 14.12 -18.16 -18.12
C LEU A 20 14.26 -18.67 -16.67
N LEU A 21 15.49 -18.70 -16.13
CA LEU A 21 15.78 -19.21 -14.78
C LEU A 21 15.93 -18.11 -13.72
N CYS A 22 15.82 -16.84 -14.10
CA CYS A 22 15.81 -15.74 -13.14
C CYS A 22 14.36 -15.51 -12.69
N PRO A 23 13.95 -15.94 -11.48
CA PRO A 23 12.68 -15.49 -10.94
C PRO A 23 12.71 -13.96 -10.88
N PRO A 24 11.60 -13.26 -11.15
CA PRO A 24 11.54 -11.84 -10.90
C PRO A 24 11.86 -11.64 -9.41
N ALA A 25 13.00 -11.02 -9.11
CA ALA A 25 13.31 -10.59 -7.76
C ALA A 25 12.38 -9.42 -7.46
N TRP A 26 11.20 -9.72 -6.91
CA TRP A 26 10.43 -8.72 -6.19
C TRP A 26 11.27 -8.41 -4.96
N ALA A 27 12.05 -7.34 -5.04
CA ALA A 27 12.79 -6.87 -3.89
C ALA A 27 11.73 -6.47 -2.85
N ALA A 28 11.64 -7.25 -1.77
CA ALA A 28 10.89 -6.83 -0.60
C ALA A 28 11.40 -5.45 -0.18
N ILE A 29 10.49 -4.53 0.15
CA ILE A 29 10.85 -3.17 0.55
C ILE A 29 11.77 -3.22 1.78
N GLY A 30 12.73 -2.30 1.86
CA GLY A 30 13.59 -2.17 3.05
C GLY A 30 12.96 -1.32 4.15
N ASP A 31 13.57 -1.30 5.34
CA ASP A 31 13.06 -0.60 6.52
C ASP A 31 12.78 0.89 6.28
N ALA A 32 13.67 1.58 5.57
CA ALA A 32 13.50 3.01 5.24
C ALA A 32 12.29 3.26 4.33
N GLU A 33 12.06 2.38 3.36
CA GLU A 33 10.89 2.46 2.49
C GLU A 33 9.62 2.12 3.26
N ALA A 34 9.63 1.06 4.06
CA ALA A 34 8.51 0.67 4.92
C ALA A 34 8.12 1.80 5.90
N MET A 35 9.10 2.46 6.52
CA MET A 35 8.87 3.61 7.39
C MET A 35 8.20 4.78 6.64
N ASN A 36 8.64 5.09 5.42
CA ASN A 36 8.00 6.11 4.59
C ASN A 36 6.57 5.72 4.18
N LEU A 37 6.34 4.46 3.78
CA LEU A 37 5.00 3.97 3.44
C LEU A 37 4.05 4.05 4.66
N ALA A 38 4.48 3.57 5.83
CA ALA A 38 3.73 3.65 7.07
C ALA A 38 3.45 5.11 7.49
N GLY A 39 4.45 5.98 7.33
CA GLY A 39 4.30 7.42 7.52
C GLY A 39 3.24 8.04 6.59
N MET A 40 3.21 7.63 5.32
CA MET A 40 2.20 8.08 4.36
C MET A 40 0.79 7.61 4.72
N GLN A 41 0.61 6.45 5.35
CA GLN A 41 -0.72 5.97 5.76
C GLN A 41 -1.43 6.95 6.70
N ARG A 42 -0.68 7.61 7.61
CA ARG A 42 -1.21 8.67 8.48
C ARG A 42 -1.80 9.82 7.65
N MET A 43 -1.01 10.36 6.73
CA MET A 43 -1.44 11.47 5.88
C MET A 43 -2.60 11.06 4.95
N LEU A 44 -2.57 9.84 4.40
CA LEU A 44 -3.61 9.31 3.53
C LEU A 44 -4.93 9.13 4.28
N SER A 45 -4.92 8.58 5.51
CA SER A 45 -6.11 8.41 6.33
C SER A 45 -6.85 9.74 6.55
N GLN A 46 -6.11 10.78 6.93
CA GLN A 46 -6.65 12.11 7.18
C GLN A 46 -7.12 12.81 5.90
N ARG A 47 -6.43 12.60 4.78
CA ARG A 47 -6.85 13.13 3.48
C ARG A 47 -8.15 12.48 2.99
N ILE A 48 -8.34 11.18 3.22
CA ILE A 48 -9.61 10.48 2.94
C ILE A 48 -10.73 11.10 3.76
N ALA A 49 -10.53 11.34 5.06
CA ALA A 49 -11.55 11.94 5.93
C ALA A 49 -11.93 13.33 5.45
N LYS A 50 -10.93 14.17 5.14
CA LYS A 50 -11.16 15.50 4.58
C LYS A 50 -11.97 15.44 3.29
N SER A 51 -11.59 14.58 2.34
CA SER A 51 -12.31 14.43 1.07
C SER A 51 -13.75 14.00 1.28
N TYR A 52 -14.00 13.02 2.15
CA TYR A 52 -15.35 12.55 2.47
C TYR A 52 -16.23 13.68 3.02
N LEU A 53 -15.70 14.47 3.96
CA LEU A 53 -16.40 15.62 4.52
C LEU A 53 -16.67 16.70 3.47
N MET A 54 -15.71 16.97 2.57
CA MET A 54 -15.90 17.92 1.48
C MET A 54 -17.00 17.48 0.51
N ILE A 55 -17.07 16.18 0.18
CA ILE A 55 -18.15 15.62 -0.66
C ILE A 55 -19.50 15.80 0.05
N GLY A 56 -19.60 15.46 1.33
CA GLY A 56 -20.85 15.60 2.09
C GLY A 56 -21.30 17.04 2.32
N ALA A 57 -20.36 17.99 2.34
CA ALA A 57 -20.63 19.42 2.43
C ALA A 57 -20.82 20.09 1.07
N GLU A 58 -20.77 19.34 -0.03
CA GLU A 58 -20.86 19.84 -1.41
C GLU A 58 -19.80 20.91 -1.76
N VAL A 59 -18.63 20.84 -1.13
CA VAL A 59 -17.52 21.78 -1.34
C VAL A 59 -16.52 21.19 -2.31
N ARG A 60 -16.46 21.73 -3.53
CA ARG A 60 -15.51 21.29 -4.58
C ARG A 60 -15.54 19.77 -4.77
N SER A 61 -16.74 19.21 -4.86
CA SER A 61 -16.98 17.76 -4.79
C SER A 61 -16.27 16.96 -5.88
N ASP A 62 -16.06 17.55 -7.05
CA ASP A 62 -15.27 16.99 -8.16
C ASP A 62 -13.81 16.73 -7.76
N VAL A 63 -13.18 17.74 -7.18
CA VAL A 63 -11.79 17.65 -6.67
C VAL A 63 -11.73 16.71 -5.47
N ALA A 64 -12.72 16.78 -4.58
CA ALA A 64 -12.78 15.95 -3.38
C ALA A 64 -12.90 14.46 -3.74
N LEU A 65 -13.74 14.11 -4.73
CA LEU A 65 -13.90 12.75 -5.23
C LEU A 65 -12.60 12.23 -5.84
N GLN A 66 -11.94 13.01 -6.69
CA GLN A 66 -10.64 12.62 -7.26
C GLN A 66 -9.59 12.39 -6.15
N GLN A 67 -9.54 13.25 -5.14
CA GLN A 67 -8.63 13.10 -4.02
C GLN A 67 -8.95 11.87 -3.16
N LEU A 68 -10.23 11.56 -2.97
CA LEU A 68 -10.69 10.37 -2.25
C LEU A 68 -10.19 9.12 -2.98
N ASP A 69 -10.50 8.99 -4.27
CA ASP A 69 -10.14 7.82 -5.08
C ASP A 69 -8.62 7.59 -5.10
N GLN A 70 -7.85 8.65 -5.33
CA GLN A 70 -6.38 8.58 -5.34
C GLN A 70 -5.83 8.19 -3.97
N SER A 71 -6.41 8.71 -2.89
CA SER A 71 -5.92 8.43 -1.53
C SER A 71 -6.26 7.01 -1.11
N VAL A 72 -7.46 6.51 -1.43
CA VAL A 72 -7.86 5.12 -1.16
C VAL A 72 -6.95 4.15 -1.92
N ALA A 73 -6.76 4.36 -3.23
CA ALA A 73 -5.91 3.50 -4.04
C ALA A 73 -4.44 3.49 -3.57
N ARG A 74 -3.91 4.66 -3.21
CA ARG A 74 -2.55 4.78 -2.67
C ARG A 74 -2.43 4.11 -1.30
N PHE A 75 -3.43 4.25 -0.45
CA PHE A 75 -3.45 3.59 0.87
C PHE A 75 -3.41 2.07 0.72
N GLU A 76 -4.26 1.50 -0.13
CA GLU A 76 -4.28 0.05 -0.39
C GLU A 76 -2.94 -0.47 -0.92
N SER A 77 -2.38 0.21 -1.93
CA SER A 77 -1.10 -0.19 -2.51
C SER A 77 0.03 -0.16 -1.48
N ASN A 78 0.09 0.90 -0.65
CA ASN A 78 1.07 0.99 0.43
C ASN A 78 0.84 -0.11 1.48
N PHE A 79 -0.42 -0.38 1.83
CA PHE A 79 -0.77 -1.37 2.85
C PHE A 79 -0.40 -2.80 2.44
N LEU A 80 -0.57 -3.14 1.15
CA LEU A 80 -0.12 -4.41 0.60
C LEU A 80 1.40 -4.58 0.73
N ALA A 81 2.17 -3.56 0.31
CA ALA A 81 3.63 -3.60 0.42
C ALA A 81 4.11 -3.72 1.88
N LEU A 82 3.45 -3.01 2.82
CA LEU A 82 3.73 -3.12 4.25
C LEU A 82 3.41 -4.53 4.80
N SER A 83 2.31 -5.12 4.35
CA SER A 83 1.88 -6.47 4.76
C SER A 83 2.85 -7.55 4.28
N GLU A 84 3.44 -7.38 3.10
CA GLU A 84 4.49 -8.26 2.57
C GLU A 84 5.82 -8.09 3.30
N TYR A 85 6.17 -6.85 3.70
CA TYR A 85 7.39 -6.54 4.44
C TYR A 85 7.44 -7.22 5.81
N ALA A 86 6.40 -7.03 6.64
CA ALA A 86 6.24 -7.47 8.04
C ALA A 86 7.32 -8.44 8.61
N PRO A 87 8.52 -7.95 8.97
CA PRO A 87 9.69 -8.80 9.21
C PRO A 87 9.65 -9.52 10.57
N ASN A 88 8.80 -9.06 11.49
CA ASN A 88 8.61 -9.67 12.80
C ASN A 88 7.12 -9.77 13.17
N ALA A 89 6.82 -10.53 14.22
CA ALA A 89 5.45 -10.81 14.65
C ALA A 89 4.72 -9.54 15.15
N ASP A 90 5.42 -8.62 15.81
CA ASP A 90 4.82 -7.40 16.37
C ASP A 90 4.35 -6.45 15.26
N ILE A 91 5.18 -6.24 14.23
CA ILE A 91 4.82 -5.45 13.04
C ILE A 91 3.66 -6.11 12.31
N ARG A 92 3.67 -7.44 12.15
CA ARG A 92 2.59 -8.19 11.49
C ARG A 92 1.25 -8.00 12.23
N ALA A 93 1.25 -8.18 13.54
CA ALA A 93 0.05 -8.01 14.36
C ALA A 93 -0.47 -6.56 14.31
N ALA A 94 0.42 -5.56 14.35
CA ALA A 94 0.04 -4.16 14.21
C ALA A 94 -0.60 -3.86 12.85
N LEU A 95 -0.03 -4.43 11.77
CA LEU A 95 -0.58 -4.30 10.42
C LEU A 95 -1.94 -5.00 10.28
N GLU A 96 -2.12 -6.20 10.84
CA GLU A 96 -3.42 -6.89 10.83
C GLU A 96 -4.51 -6.06 11.53
N GLN A 97 -4.19 -5.47 12.68
CA GLN A 97 -5.11 -4.60 13.41
C GLN A 97 -5.45 -3.32 12.64
N ALA A 98 -4.45 -2.70 11.99
CA ALA A 98 -4.64 -1.56 11.10
C ALA A 98 -5.47 -1.94 9.86
N GLY A 99 -5.26 -3.14 9.32
CA GLY A 99 -5.98 -3.66 8.16
C GLY A 99 -7.47 -3.87 8.44
N SER A 100 -7.82 -4.43 9.60
CA SER A 100 -9.22 -4.56 10.02
C SER A 100 -9.92 -3.19 10.11
N THR A 101 -9.24 -2.21 10.72
CA THR A 101 -9.75 -0.83 10.84
C THR A 101 -9.87 -0.17 9.47
N TRP A 102 -8.88 -0.37 8.60
CA TRP A 102 -8.88 0.13 7.22
C TRP A 102 -10.08 -0.40 6.42
N GLN A 103 -10.43 -1.68 6.52
CA GLN A 103 -11.57 -2.23 5.77
C GLN A 103 -12.88 -1.53 6.16
N ALA A 104 -13.15 -1.39 7.45
CA ALA A 104 -14.33 -0.67 7.94
C ALA A 104 -14.31 0.81 7.53
N TYR A 105 -13.15 1.46 7.66
CA TYR A 105 -12.98 2.86 7.28
C TYR A 105 -13.21 3.10 5.78
N ARG A 106 -12.65 2.25 4.94
CA ARG A 106 -12.75 2.32 3.48
C ARG A 106 -14.19 2.10 3.02
N GLU A 107 -14.87 1.09 3.56
CA GLU A 107 -16.27 0.84 3.22
C GLU A 107 -17.14 2.08 3.49
N LEU A 108 -16.95 2.70 4.65
CA LEU A 108 -17.65 3.93 5.01
C LEU A 108 -17.24 5.10 4.12
N ALA A 109 -15.94 5.27 3.84
CA ALA A 109 -15.42 6.36 3.02
C ALA A 109 -15.90 6.32 1.56
N LEU A 110 -16.22 5.12 1.04
CA LEU A 110 -16.77 4.94 -0.30
C LEU A 110 -18.31 4.97 -0.34
N SER A 111 -18.96 5.05 0.82
CA SER A 111 -20.41 5.22 0.92
C SER A 111 -20.85 6.68 0.76
N ARG A 112 -22.14 6.90 0.56
CA ARG A 112 -22.70 8.25 0.41
C ARG A 112 -22.60 9.02 1.74
N PRO A 113 -21.94 10.20 1.78
CA PRO A 113 -21.81 10.96 3.02
C PRO A 113 -23.13 11.35 3.68
N SER A 114 -23.21 11.16 5.01
CA SER A 114 -24.21 11.75 5.89
C SER A 114 -23.56 12.30 7.15
N ARG A 115 -24.28 13.13 7.92
CA ARG A 115 -23.77 13.69 9.17
C ARG A 115 -23.46 12.60 10.20
N GLU A 116 -24.32 11.59 10.31
CA GLU A 116 -24.14 10.47 11.23
C GLU A 116 -22.91 9.64 10.83
N GLN A 117 -22.76 9.33 9.55
CA GLN A 117 -21.63 8.56 9.05
C GLN A 117 -20.31 9.32 9.16
N ALA A 118 -20.31 10.65 8.96
CA ALA A 118 -19.13 11.48 9.10
C ALA A 118 -18.48 11.39 10.50
N VAL A 119 -19.29 11.31 11.56
CA VAL A 119 -18.78 11.15 12.93
C VAL A 119 -18.07 9.81 13.09
N HIS A 120 -18.70 8.73 12.62
CA HIS A 120 -18.10 7.39 12.67
C HIS A 120 -16.84 7.30 11.81
N LEU A 121 -16.85 7.93 10.64
CA LEU A 121 -15.70 7.98 9.74
C LEU A 121 -14.51 8.68 10.38
N LEU A 122 -14.73 9.79 11.09
CA LEU A 122 -13.66 10.49 11.80
C LEU A 122 -13.08 9.63 12.94
N GLN A 123 -13.91 8.89 13.67
CA GLN A 123 -13.43 7.97 14.71
C GLN A 123 -12.51 6.88 14.14
N LEU A 124 -12.92 6.27 13.02
CA LEU A 124 -12.11 5.28 12.31
C LEU A 124 -10.82 5.89 11.74
N SER A 125 -10.89 7.13 11.23
CA SER A 125 -9.71 7.87 10.75
C SER A 125 -8.69 8.11 11.86
N ASP A 126 -9.13 8.52 13.06
CA ASP A 126 -8.25 8.76 14.21
C ASP A 126 -7.65 7.45 14.75
N GLN A 127 -8.46 6.39 14.80
CA GLN A 127 -7.98 5.06 15.17
C GLN A 127 -6.90 4.57 14.19
N LEU A 128 -7.15 4.71 12.88
CA LEU A 128 -6.21 4.29 11.84
C LEU A 128 -4.94 5.15 11.82
N LEU A 129 -5.05 6.44 12.12
CA LEU A 129 -3.91 7.35 12.31
C LEU A 129 -3.00 6.83 13.43
N ALA A 130 -3.58 6.52 14.59
CA ALA A 130 -2.83 6.02 15.75
C ALA A 130 -2.20 4.65 15.48
N GLN A 131 -2.91 3.75 14.80
CA GLN A 131 -2.36 2.44 14.40
C GLN A 131 -1.23 2.58 13.38
N SER A 132 -1.34 3.52 12.44
CA SER A 132 -0.28 3.79 11.47
C SER A 132 0.98 4.36 12.16
N GLU A 133 0.80 5.23 13.17
CA GLU A 133 1.89 5.70 14.03
C GLU A 133 2.57 4.54 14.75
N GLN A 134 1.78 3.63 15.32
CA GLN A 134 2.32 2.45 16.01
C GLN A 134 3.17 1.58 15.07
N VAL A 135 2.78 1.41 13.81
CA VAL A 135 3.57 0.68 12.81
C VAL A 135 4.91 1.38 12.56
N VAL A 136 4.92 2.71 12.40
CA VAL A 136 6.16 3.49 12.25
C VAL A 136 7.10 3.26 13.42
N LEU A 137 6.62 3.38 14.66
CA LEU A 137 7.42 3.20 15.88
C LEU A 137 7.97 1.78 16.04
N LEU A 138 7.30 0.77 15.47
CA LEU A 138 7.79 -0.61 15.48
C LEU A 138 8.87 -0.86 14.42
N ILE A 139 8.83 -0.14 13.30
CA ILE A 139 9.86 -0.21 12.24
C ILE A 139 11.13 0.55 12.63
N GLU A 140 11.00 1.63 13.41
CA GLU A 140 12.13 2.45 13.88
C GLU A 140 13.04 1.76 14.91
N ARG A 141 12.56 0.69 15.57
CA ARG A 141 13.25 -0.01 16.66
C ARG A 141 14.15 -1.13 16.15
#